data_AF-A0A7V1Y3P4-F1
#
_entry.id   AF-A0A7V1Y3P4-F1
#
_cell.length_a   1.000
_cell.length_b   1.000
_cell.length_c   1.000
_cell.angle_alpha   90.00
_cell.angle_beta   90.00
_cell.angle_gamma   90.00
#
_symmetry.space_group_name_H-M   'P 1'
#
loop_
_entity.id
_entity.type
_entity.pdbx_description
1 polymer ?
#
loop_
_entity_poly.entity_id
_entity_poly.type
_entity_poly.pdbx_seq_one_letter_code
_entity_poly.pdbx_strand_id
1 'polypeptide(L)' 'MTLREKLAAMESLWEDLARTPEAIESPARHKDILDERRQRLAAGQSRFIDWEKAKAEIRKKLS' A
#
# COMPACT_ATOMS: atom_id res chain seq x y z
N MET A 1 -1.87 25.71 -13.77
CA MET A 1 -2.56 24.42 -13.53
C MET A 1 -3.49 24.55 -12.33
N THR A 2 -4.77 24.32 -12.53
CA THR A 2 -5.78 24.16 -11.48
C THR A 2 -5.58 22.84 -10.72
N LEU A 3 -6.22 22.67 -9.56
CA LEU A 3 -6.20 21.39 -8.83
C LEU A 3 -6.74 20.24 -9.69
N ARG A 4 -7.82 20.49 -10.45
CA ARG A 4 -8.40 19.50 -11.37
C ARG A 4 -7.41 19.06 -12.43
N GLU A 5 -6.69 20.00 -13.04
CA GLU A 5 -5.67 19.70 -14.05
C GLU A 5 -4.50 18.90 -13.47
N LYS A 6 -4.08 19.22 -12.24
CA LYS A 6 -3.03 18.45 -11.54
C LYS A 6 -3.48 17.02 -11.24
N LEU A 7 -4.72 16.83 -10.78
CA LEU A 7 -5.27 15.50 -10.49
C LEU A 7 -5.40 14.66 -11.76
N ALA A 8 -5.95 15.23 -12.83
CA ALA A 8 -6.06 14.53 -14.12
C ALA A 8 -4.69 14.14 -14.70
N ALA A 9 -3.69 15.00 -14.55
CA ALA A 9 -2.32 14.68 -14.95
C ALA A 9 -1.73 13.54 -14.11
N MET A 10 -1.91 13.56 -12.78
CA MET A 10 -1.46 12.47 -11.91
C MET A 10 -2.14 11.14 -12.26
N GLU A 11 -3.43 11.15 -12.55
CA GLU A 11 -4.20 9.96 -12.90
C GLU A 11 -3.75 9.39 -14.26
N SER A 12 -3.54 10.25 -15.26
CA SER A 12 -3.03 9.83 -16.57
C SER A 12 -1.63 9.21 -16.47
N LEU A 13 -0.74 9.82 -15.66
CA LEU A 13 0.58 9.27 -15.40
C LEU A 13 0.49 7.93 -14.66
N TRP A 14 -0.38 7.83 -13.67
CA TRP A 14 -0.57 6.61 -12.90
C TRP A 14 -1.10 5.46 -13.75
N GLU A 15 -2.11 5.72 -14.59
CA GLU A 15 -2.65 4.74 -15.53
C GLU A 15 -1.60 4.21 -16.49
N ASP A 16 -0.74 5.08 -17.01
CA ASP A 16 0.32 4.68 -17.95
C ASP A 16 1.37 3.79 -17.26
N LEU A 17 1.85 4.19 -16.09
CA LEU A 17 2.80 3.40 -15.30
C LEU A 17 2.21 2.04 -14.88
N ALA A 18 0.91 2.01 -14.55
CA ALA A 18 0.23 0.80 -14.11
C ALA A 18 0.00 -0.23 -15.23
N ARG A 19 0.15 0.13 -16.52
CA ARG A 19 0.03 -0.83 -17.64
C ARG A 19 1.19 -1.80 -17.73
N THR A 20 2.37 -1.39 -17.26
CA THR A 20 3.60 -2.20 -17.35
C THR A 20 4.30 -2.22 -15.99
N PRO A 21 3.67 -2.79 -14.95
CA PRO A 21 4.22 -2.73 -13.60
C PRO A 21 5.58 -3.44 -13.48
N GLU A 22 5.89 -4.39 -14.36
CA GLU A 22 7.17 -5.09 -14.41
C GLU A 22 8.29 -4.23 -14.99
N ALA A 23 7.98 -3.16 -15.73
CA ALA A 23 8.98 -2.24 -16.27
C ALA A 23 9.68 -1.42 -15.17
N ILE A 24 9.09 -1.39 -13.97
CA ILE A 24 9.66 -0.73 -12.80
C ILE A 24 9.98 -1.80 -11.78
N GLU A 25 11.24 -2.19 -11.70
CA GLU A 25 11.69 -3.14 -10.69
C GLU A 25 11.43 -2.59 -9.29
N SER A 26 10.67 -3.34 -8.50
CA SER A 26 10.48 -3.03 -7.09
C SER A 26 11.79 -3.22 -6.33
N PRO A 27 12.21 -2.25 -5.50
CA PRO A 27 13.39 -2.42 -4.65
C PRO A 27 13.32 -3.72 -3.82
N ALA A 28 14.44 -4.44 -3.69
CA ALA A 28 14.51 -5.72 -2.96
C ALA A 28 13.93 -5.63 -1.53
N ARG A 29 14.14 -4.49 -0.85
CA ARG A 29 13.59 -4.22 0.49
C ARG A 29 12.06 -4.36 0.59
N HIS A 30 11.32 -4.15 -0.51
CA HIS A 30 9.86 -4.32 -0.50
C HIS A 30 9.49 -5.80 -0.33
N LYS A 31 10.21 -6.71 -0.99
CA LYS A 31 10.03 -8.15 -0.83
C LYS A 31 10.37 -8.59 0.58
N ASP A 32 11.47 -8.10 1.14
CA ASP A 32 11.93 -8.49 2.48
C ASP A 32 10.87 -8.17 3.55
N ILE A 33 10.26 -6.98 3.49
CA ILE A 33 9.17 -6.58 4.41
C ILE A 33 7.95 -7.49 4.27
N LEU A 34 7.59 -7.89 3.04
CA LEU A 34 6.47 -8.79 2.80
C LEU A 34 6.76 -10.20 3.31
N ASP A 35 7.98 -10.69 3.14
CA ASP A 35 8.42 -11.99 3.65
C ASP A 35 8.40 -12.04 5.17
N GLU A 36 8.93 -11.02 5.84
CA GLU A 36 8.90 -10.89 7.30
C GLU A 36 7.45 -10.89 7.83
N ARG A 37 6.54 -10.15 7.15
CA ARG A 37 5.12 -10.15 7.50
C ARG A 37 4.47 -11.51 7.31
N ARG A 38 4.78 -12.23 6.22
CA ARG A 38 4.30 -13.59 5.97
C ARG A 38 4.80 -14.58 7.03
N GLN A 39 6.06 -14.49 7.43
CA GLN A 39 6.62 -15.32 8.50
C GLN A 39 5.91 -15.09 9.83
N ARG A 40 5.65 -13.83 10.21
CA ARG A 40 4.88 -13.52 11.42
C ARG A 40 3.46 -14.07 11.40
N LEU A 41 2.78 -14.02 10.25
CA LEU A 41 1.46 -14.64 10.09
C LEU A 41 1.54 -16.15 10.28
N ALA A 42 2.52 -16.82 9.63
CA ALA A 42 2.72 -18.26 9.75
C ALA A 42 3.08 -18.70 11.19
N ALA A 43 3.86 -17.87 11.91
CA ALA A 43 4.23 -18.09 13.30
C ALA A 43 3.09 -17.75 14.30
N GLY A 44 1.92 -17.31 13.84
CA GLY A 44 0.80 -16.90 14.70
C GLY A 44 1.03 -15.59 15.46
N GLN A 45 2.10 -14.86 15.15
CA GLN A 45 2.47 -13.58 15.77
C GLN A 45 1.73 -12.38 15.17
N SER A 46 0.99 -12.61 14.09
CA SER A 46 0.16 -11.60 13.43
C SER A 46 -1.12 -12.26 12.93
N ARG A 47 -2.17 -11.44 12.76
CA ARG A 47 -3.44 -11.89 12.21
C ARG A 47 -4.02 -10.85 11.28
N PHE A 48 -4.83 -11.31 10.33
CA PHE A 48 -5.69 -10.42 9.58
C PHE A 48 -6.77 -9.82 10.50
N ILE A 49 -7.13 -8.58 10.22
CA ILE A 49 -8.19 -7.86 10.90
C ILE A 49 -9.06 -7.21 9.83
N ASP A 50 -10.35 -7.10 10.12
CA ASP A 50 -11.27 -6.32 9.29
C ASP A 50 -10.78 -4.87 9.11
N TRP A 51 -10.94 -4.34 7.91
CA TRP A 51 -10.41 -3.02 7.55
C TRP A 51 -11.11 -1.87 8.30
N GLU A 52 -12.44 -1.96 8.49
CA GLU A 52 -13.17 -0.95 9.26
C GLU A 52 -12.74 -0.98 10.73
N LYS A 53 -12.55 -2.18 11.27
CA LYS A 53 -12.03 -2.35 12.64
C LYS A 53 -10.62 -1.77 12.80
N ALA A 54 -9.71 -2.04 11.86
CA ALA A 54 -8.35 -1.49 11.88
C ALA A 54 -8.37 0.05 11.88
N LYS A 55 -9.16 0.67 11.00
CA LYS A 55 -9.31 2.12 10.94
C LYS A 55 -9.85 2.69 12.25
N ALA A 56 -10.84 2.05 12.85
CA ALA A 56 -11.41 2.49 14.13
C ALA A 56 -10.36 2.44 15.27
N GLU A 57 -9.58 1.37 15.36
CA GLU A 57 -8.51 1.22 16.36
C GLU A 57 -7.40 2.27 16.17
N ILE A 58 -6.99 2.56 14.93
CA ILE A 58 -5.98 3.60 14.64
C ILE A 58 -6.49 4.98 15.06
N ARG A 59 -7.73 5.35 14.69
CA ARG A 59 -8.31 6.63 15.08
C ARG A 59 -8.40 6.79 16.59
N LYS A 60 -8.77 5.71 17.31
CA LYS A 60 -8.82 5.71 18.79
C LYS A 60 -7.45 5.95 19.42
N LYS A 61 -6.35 5.48 18.81
CA LYS A 61 -4.99 5.67 19.33
C LYS A 61 -4.40 7.06 19.05
N LEU A 62 -4.96 7.78 18.08
CA LEU A 62 -4.52 9.12 17.67
C LEU A 62 -5.31 10.25 18.34
N SER A 63 -6.37 9.93 19.08
CA SER A 63 -7.15 10.86 19.91
C SER A 63 -6.61 10.91 21.33
#